data_AF-A0A1E1GHN8-F1
#
_entry.id   AF-A0A1E1GHN8-F1
#
_cell.length_a   1.000
_cell.length_b   1.000
_cell.length_c   1.000
_cell.angle_alpha   90.00
_cell.angle_beta   90.00
_cell.angle_gamma   90.00
#
_symmetry.space_group_name_H-M   'P 1'
#
loop_
_entity.id
_entity.type
_entity.pdbx_description
1 polymer ?
#
loop_
_entity_poly.entity_id
_entity_poly.type
_entity_poly.pdbx_seq_one_letter_code
_entity_poly.pdbx_strand_id
1 'polypeptide(L)'
;MSKFLMYLHLKEGSLHWWLQRLSSVFLFVLFLWLDFSVFLLLIVVLLYHIRAGIETLIEDYLHSDSVKIFFFVVLRLLIIYVVKITAIFFLI
;
A
#
# COMPACT_ATOMS: atom_id res chain seq x y z
N MET A 1 -7.55 17.59 -22.05
CA MET A 1 -7.86 16.24 -21.50
C MET A 1 -9.12 15.73 -22.21
N SER A 2 -9.13 14.55 -22.83
CA SER A 2 -10.35 14.00 -23.45
C SER A 2 -11.30 13.43 -22.39
N LYS A 3 -12.61 13.39 -22.67
CA LYS A 3 -13.62 12.83 -21.74
C LYS A 3 -13.30 11.39 -21.31
N PHE A 4 -12.66 10.63 -22.20
CA PHE A 4 -12.20 9.27 -21.93
C PHE A 4 -11.11 9.22 -20.85
N LEU A 5 -10.08 10.07 -20.94
CA LEU A 5 -9.00 10.13 -19.94
C LEU A 5 -9.51 10.56 -18.56
N MET A 6 -10.47 11.48 -18.53
CA MET A 6 -11.11 11.92 -17.28
C MET A 6 -11.89 10.78 -16.60
N TYR A 7 -12.59 9.96 -17.38
CA TYR A 7 -13.33 8.80 -16.85
C TYR A 7 -12.40 7.75 -16.21
N LEU A 8 -11.23 7.50 -16.82
CA LEU A 8 -10.25 6.55 -16.27
C LEU A 8 -9.69 7.03 -14.92
N HIS A 9 -9.32 8.30 -14.81
CA HIS A 9 -8.77 8.87 -13.58
C HIS A 9 -9.77 8.78 -12.39
N LEU A 10 -11.06 9.02 -12.64
CA LEU A 10 -12.10 8.88 -11.62
C LEU A 10 -12.27 7.43 -11.16
N LYS A 11 -12.17 6.46 -12.08
CA LYS A 11 -12.21 5.04 -11.73
C LYS A 11 -11.00 4.61 -10.93
N GLU A 12 -9.80 5.06 -11.28
CA GLU A 12 -8.57 4.75 -10.56
C GLU A 12 -8.65 5.20 -9.09
N GLY A 13 -9.09 6.44 -8.84
CA GLY A 13 -9.31 6.92 -7.47
C GLY A 13 -10.36 6.11 -6.69
N SER A 14 -11.47 5.74 -7.35
CA SER A 14 -12.51 4.92 -6.71
C SER A 14 -12.01 3.51 -6.34
N LEU A 15 -11.21 2.90 -7.21
CA LEU A 15 -10.62 1.58 -6.96
C LEU A 15 -9.58 1.66 -5.85
N HIS A 16 -8.72 2.69 -5.85
CA HIS A 16 -7.75 2.92 -4.79
C HIS A 16 -8.43 3.01 -3.42
N TRP A 17 -9.51 3.79 -3.33
CA TRP A 17 -10.31 3.91 -2.12
C TRP A 17 -10.87 2.55 -1.66
N TRP A 18 -11.55 1.81 -2.55
CA TRP A 18 -12.14 0.51 -2.20
C TRP A 18 -11.09 -0.52 -1.77
N LEU A 19 -9.95 -0.58 -2.47
CA LEU A 19 -8.88 -1.52 -2.12
C LEU A 19 -8.25 -1.21 -0.76
N GLN A 20 -8.14 0.06 -0.36
CA GLN A 20 -7.75 0.41 1.01
C GLN A 20 -8.73 -0.12 2.07
N ARG A 21 -10.05 -0.04 1.83
CA ARG A 21 -11.07 -0.52 2.79
C ARG A 21 -11.14 -2.05 2.83
N LEU A 22 -11.04 -2.70 1.68
CA LEU A 22 -11.01 -4.16 1.61
C LEU A 22 -9.77 -4.73 2.29
N SER A 23 -8.60 -4.09 2.09
CA SER A 23 -7.36 -4.51 2.75
C SER A 23 -7.41 -4.31 4.28
N SER A 24 -8.05 -3.26 4.81
CA SER A 24 -8.21 -3.12 6.27
C SER A 24 -9.12 -4.18 6.87
N VAL A 25 -10.26 -4.47 6.23
CA VAL A 25 -11.16 -5.55 6.67
C VAL A 25 -10.45 -6.90 6.63
N PHE A 26 -9.68 -7.16 5.57
CA PHE A 26 -8.92 -8.41 5.46
C PHE A 26 -7.82 -8.50 6.51
N LEU A 27 -7.10 -7.40 6.80
CA LEU A 27 -6.13 -7.35 7.89
C LEU A 27 -6.76 -7.64 9.25
N PHE A 28 -7.95 -7.09 9.51
CA PHE A 28 -8.65 -7.36 10.75
C PHE A 28 -8.94 -8.86 10.90
N VAL A 29 -9.42 -9.52 9.84
CA VAL A 29 -9.67 -10.97 9.85
C VAL A 29 -8.37 -11.76 10.07
N LEU A 30 -7.29 -11.42 9.34
CA LEU A 30 -5.99 -12.08 9.50
C LEU A 30 -5.39 -11.85 10.90
N PHE A 31 -5.66 -10.71 11.53
CA PHE A 31 -5.21 -10.43 12.90
C PHE A 31 -6.00 -11.21 13.96
N LEU A 32 -7.26 -11.54 13.69
CA LEU A 32 -8.03 -12.45 14.56
C LEU A 32 -7.61 -13.91 14.35
N TRP A 33 -7.09 -14.24 13.18
CA TRP A 33 -6.59 -15.55 12.82
C TRP A 33 -5.06 -15.56 12.77
N LEU A 34 -4.39 -15.34 13.90
CA LEU A 34 -2.91 -15.31 13.94
C LEU A 34 -2.31 -16.70 14.13
N ASP A 35 -2.05 -17.39 13.04
CA ASP A 35 -1.19 -18.59 13.00
C ASP A 35 0.02 -18.41 12.06
N PHE A 36 1.00 -19.31 12.16
CA PHE A 36 2.23 -19.23 11.36
C PHE A 36 1.97 -19.31 9.85
N SER A 37 0.95 -20.07 9.44
CA SER A 37 0.64 -20.30 8.03
C SER A 37 0.11 -19.04 7.33
N VAL A 38 -0.56 -18.15 8.07
CA VAL A 38 -1.10 -16.90 7.54
C VAL A 38 -0.25 -15.66 7.87
N PHE A 39 0.80 -15.80 8.70
CA PHE A 39 1.64 -14.70 9.10
C PHE A 39 2.31 -13.99 7.91
N LEU A 40 2.79 -14.74 6.90
CA LEU A 40 3.36 -14.14 5.69
C LEU A 40 2.32 -13.33 4.91
N LEU A 41 1.10 -13.86 4.79
CA LEU A 41 -0.01 -13.20 4.13
C LEU A 41 -0.41 -11.90 4.87
N LEU A 42 -0.47 -11.95 6.20
CA LEU A 42 -0.70 -10.77 7.05
C LEU A 42 0.31 -9.66 6.73
N ILE A 43 1.61 -9.98 6.69
CA ILE A 43 2.66 -8.99 6.41
C ILE A 43 2.48 -8.39 5.00
N VAL A 44 2.23 -9.22 3.99
CA VAL A 44 2.04 -8.73 2.61
C VAL A 44 0.86 -7.77 2.51
N VAL A 45 -0.29 -8.13 3.09
CA VAL A 45 -1.49 -7.27 3.07
C VAL A 45 -1.25 -6.01 3.90
N LEU A 46 -0.52 -6.11 5.01
CA LEU A 46 -0.21 -4.97 5.89
C LEU A 46 0.66 -3.95 5.16
N LEU A 47 1.70 -4.42 4.49
CA LEU A 47 2.58 -3.57 3.69
C LEU A 47 1.83 -2.91 2.54
N TYR A 48 0.93 -3.64 1.88
CA TYR A 48 0.05 -3.05 0.86
C TYR A 48 -0.83 -1.93 1.45
N HIS A 49 -1.49 -2.19 2.57
CA HIS A 49 -2.40 -1.24 3.21
C HIS A 49 -1.68 0.03 3.67
N ILE A 50 -0.54 -0.13 4.36
CA ILE A 50 0.29 1.00 4.81
C ILE A 50 0.79 1.81 3.61
N ARG A 51 1.28 1.16 2.55
CA ARG A 51 1.71 1.84 1.34
C ARG A 51 0.61 2.71 0.76
N ALA A 52 -0.58 2.14 0.55
CA ALA A 52 -1.71 2.85 -0.03
C ALA A 52 -2.13 4.05 0.86
N GLY A 53 -2.16 3.88 2.18
CA GLY A 53 -2.46 4.97 3.11
C GLY A 53 -1.40 6.08 3.10
N ILE A 54 -0.11 5.74 3.05
CA ILE A 54 0.95 6.76 2.96
C ILE A 54 0.91 7.46 1.60
N GLU A 55 0.64 6.76 0.50
CA GLU A 55 0.47 7.37 -0.83
C GLU A 55 -0.62 8.47 -0.78
N THR A 56 -1.77 8.23 -0.12
CA THR A 56 -2.80 9.28 0.06
C THR A 56 -2.31 10.47 0.88
N LEU A 57 -1.54 10.24 1.95
CA LEU A 57 -0.96 11.34 2.74
C LEU A 57 0.03 12.17 1.91
N ILE A 58 0.86 11.52 1.09
CA ILE A 58 1.81 12.20 0.20
C ILE A 58 1.04 13.06 -0.82
N GLU A 59 -0.03 12.52 -1.39
CA GLU A 59 -0.82 13.21 -2.41
C GLU A 59 -1.56 14.43 -1.85
N ASP A 60 -2.13 14.32 -0.65
CA ASP A 60 -2.95 15.35 -0.01
C ASP A 60 -2.13 16.47 0.66
N TYR A 61 -0.96 16.15 1.23
CA TYR A 61 -0.20 17.09 2.06
C TYR A 61 1.04 17.69 1.37
N LEU A 62 1.68 16.97 0.46
CA LEU A 62 2.83 17.51 -0.29
C LEU A 62 2.31 18.21 -1.54
N HIS A 63 2.81 19.42 -1.82
CA HIS A 63 2.34 20.21 -2.97
C HIS A 63 3.41 20.38 -4.05
N SER A 64 4.69 20.17 -3.70
CA SER A 64 5.80 20.20 -4.65
C SER A 64 5.98 18.82 -5.29
N ASP A 65 5.90 18.76 -6.62
CA ASP A 65 6.04 17.52 -7.39
C ASP A 65 7.40 16.85 -7.15
N SER A 66 8.48 17.62 -7.05
CA SER A 66 9.82 17.10 -6.73
C SER A 66 9.86 16.42 -5.36
N VAL A 67 9.15 17.00 -4.38
CA VAL A 67 9.06 16.43 -3.03
C VAL A 67 8.19 15.17 -3.04
N LYS A 68 7.05 15.17 -3.75
CA LYS A 68 6.22 13.95 -3.94
C LYS A 68 7.04 12.79 -4.50
N ILE A 69 7.75 13.02 -5.60
CA ILE A 69 8.56 11.98 -6.26
C ILE A 69 9.61 11.43 -5.30
N PHE A 70 10.32 12.30 -4.58
CA PHE A 70 11.30 11.87 -3.58
C PHE A 70 10.68 10.93 -2.54
N PHE A 71 9.55 11.31 -1.94
CA PHE A 71 8.88 10.49 -0.93
C PHE A 71 8.28 9.20 -1.50
N PHE A 72 7.75 9.20 -2.73
CA PHE A 72 7.29 7.97 -3.38
C PHE A 72 8.44 6.98 -3.62
N VAL A 73 9.63 7.46 -3.99
CA VAL A 73 10.82 6.60 -4.16
C VAL A 73 11.27 6.06 -2.80
N VAL A 74 11.37 6.91 -1.77
CA VAL A 74 11.73 6.51 -0.41
C VAL A 74 10.77 5.44 0.11
N LEU A 75 9.45 5.63 -0.05
CA LEU A 75 8.45 4.65 0.37
C LEU A 75 8.64 3.30 -0.33
N ARG A 76 8.89 3.29 -1.65
CA ARG A 76 9.14 2.03 -2.40
C ARG A 76 10.39 1.32 -1.92
N LEU A 77 11.49 2.05 -1.71
CA LEU A 77 12.74 1.47 -1.21
C LEU A 77 12.58 0.89 0.20
N LEU A 78 11.87 1.60 1.08
CA LEU A 78 11.58 1.11 2.43
C LEU A 78 10.76 -0.19 2.40
N ILE A 79 9.72 -0.27 1.56
CA ILE A 79 8.91 -1.48 1.42
C ILE A 79 9.75 -2.65 0.90
N ILE A 80 10.58 -2.44 -0.13
CA ILE A 80 11.48 -3.48 -0.65
C ILE A 80 12.43 -3.97 0.45
N TYR A 81 12.97 -3.05 1.24
CA TYR A 81 13.86 -3.39 2.35
C TYR A 81 13.16 -4.24 3.43
N VAL A 82 11.93 -3.87 3.82
CA VAL A 82 11.13 -4.64 4.79
C VAL A 82 10.77 -6.02 4.24
N VAL A 83 10.30 -6.11 2.98
CA VAL A 83 10.02 -7.41 2.33
C VAL A 83 11.24 -8.30 2.32
N LYS A 84 12.43 -7.77 2.02
CA LYS A 84 13.69 -8.52 2.05
C LYS A 84 14.00 -9.07 3.44
N ILE A 85 13.85 -8.25 4.49
CA ILE A 85 14.08 -8.71 5.88
C ILE A 85 13.10 -9.81 6.25
N THR A 86 11.81 -9.62 5.98
CA THR A 86 10.79 -10.63 6.26
C THR A 86 11.09 -11.92 5.52
N ALA A 87 11.43 -11.87 4.23
CA ALA A 87 11.78 -13.06 3.46
C ALA A 87 12.97 -13.82 4.07
N ILE A 88 14.03 -13.11 4.49
CA ILE A 88 15.18 -13.74 5.16
C ILE A 88 14.76 -14.40 6.48
N PHE A 89 13.94 -13.72 7.29
CA PHE A 89 13.45 -14.27 8.56
C PHE A 89 12.66 -15.57 8.39
N PHE A 90 11.86 -15.71 7.33
CA PHE A 90 11.11 -16.94 7.05
C PHE A 90 11.97 -18.10 6.50
N LEU A 91 13.20 -17.83 6.06
CA LEU A 91 14.10 -18.82 5.48
C LEU A 91 15.09 -19.42 6.51
N ILE A 92 15.11 -18.89 7.75
CA ILE A 92 15.98 -19.31 8.85
C ILE A 92 15.11 -19.95 9.93
#